data_AF-A0A1J3IIJ0-F1
#
_entry.id   AF-A0A1J3IIJ0-F1
#
_cell.length_a   1.000
_cell.length_b   1.000
_cell.length_c   1.000
_cell.angle_alpha   90.00
_cell.angle_beta   90.00
_cell.angle_gamma   90.00
#
_symmetry.space_group_name_H-M   'P 1'
#
loop_
_entity.id
_entity.type
_entity.pdbx_description
1 polymer ?
#
loop_
_entity_poly.entity_id
_entity_poly.type
_entity_poly.pdbx_seq_one_letter_code
_entity_poly.pdbx_strand_id
1 'polypeptide(L)'
;QDLTMSFSGLGEKVLEHYTFAKANLIRTAATNYLLDSGIQWGSAPQVKGIRDAAVELLHTLVAVHAEVFAGAKPLLEKILGVLIEGLIDTFLSLVEEHRSDDLRSIDANGFCQLMFELEYFETVLSSYFTSDATASLKSLQGTVLEIAIESISEAVETTPGHNRRPTRGSEDTVSDDKQGSSVSADDLLALTKQYSSELLQSELERTRVNAACFAESRPPLLPKAAYRGSMDSPSRNYRGSQSSGSPIQARPRRR
;
A
#
# COMPACT_ATOMS: atom_id res chain seq x y z
N GLN A 1 -0.84 -9.06 -39.48
CA GLN A 1 -1.92 -8.75 -38.52
C GLN A 1 -1.99 -9.86 -37.46
N ASP A 2 -2.07 -11.13 -37.87
CA ASP A 2 -2.11 -12.28 -36.94
C ASP A 2 -0.90 -12.41 -36.01
N LEU A 3 0.30 -12.09 -36.49
CA LEU A 3 1.52 -12.13 -35.68
C LEU A 3 1.49 -11.08 -34.55
N THR A 4 1.03 -9.87 -34.85
CA THR A 4 0.89 -8.78 -33.86
C THR A 4 -0.16 -9.14 -32.81
N MET A 5 -1.29 -9.70 -33.23
CA MET A 5 -2.32 -10.19 -32.31
C MET A 5 -1.79 -11.32 -31.42
N SER A 6 -1.04 -12.27 -32.00
CA SER A 6 -0.44 -13.38 -31.26
C SER A 6 0.60 -12.90 -30.24
N PHE A 7 1.45 -11.92 -30.59
CA PHE A 7 2.42 -11.33 -29.66
C PHE A 7 1.74 -10.55 -28.53
N SER A 8 0.67 -9.80 -28.83
CA SER A 8 -0.10 -9.10 -27.81
C SER A 8 -0.73 -10.07 -26.82
N GLY A 9 -1.39 -11.12 -27.31
CA GLY A 9 -2.00 -12.14 -26.46
C GLY A 9 -0.98 -12.96 -25.65
N LEU A 10 0.23 -13.17 -26.18
CA LEU A 10 1.32 -13.75 -25.40
C LEU A 10 1.76 -12.81 -24.27
N GLY A 11 1.89 -11.51 -24.55
CA GLY A 11 2.23 -10.50 -23.56
C GLY A 11 1.23 -10.44 -22.40
N GLU A 12 -0.06 -10.52 -22.69
CA GLU A 12 -1.12 -10.58 -21.68
C GLU A 12 -1.02 -11.83 -20.81
N LYS A 13 -0.82 -13.01 -21.41
CA LYS A 13 -0.65 -14.27 -20.65
C LYS A 13 0.60 -14.28 -19.76
N VAL A 14 1.71 -13.74 -20.25
CA VAL A 14 2.94 -13.61 -19.45
C VAL A 14 2.71 -12.66 -18.29
N LEU A 15 2.00 -11.55 -18.52
CA LEU A 15 1.63 -10.59 -17.49
C LEU A 15 0.74 -11.23 -16.43
N GLU A 16 -0.31 -11.95 -16.83
CA GLU A 16 -1.22 -12.68 -15.93
C GLU A 16 -0.47 -13.71 -15.08
N HIS A 17 0.41 -14.49 -15.69
CA HIS A 17 1.21 -15.48 -14.95
C HIS A 17 2.16 -14.80 -13.95
N TYR A 18 2.77 -13.69 -14.34
CA TYR A 18 3.63 -12.89 -13.48
C TYR A 18 2.85 -12.32 -12.28
N THR A 19 1.73 -11.64 -12.54
CA THR A 19 0.93 -11.03 -11.47
C THR A 19 0.34 -12.08 -10.55
N PHE A 20 -0.12 -13.23 -11.07
CA PHE A 20 -0.57 -14.35 -10.26
C PHE A 20 0.52 -14.86 -9.31
N ALA A 21 1.75 -15.04 -9.80
CA ALA A 21 2.87 -15.49 -8.98
C ALA A 21 3.22 -14.47 -7.88
N LYS A 22 3.27 -13.17 -8.22
CA LYS A 22 3.57 -12.11 -7.24
C LYS A 22 2.43 -11.90 -6.24
N ALA A 23 1.17 -12.07 -6.66
CA ALA A 23 0.01 -12.01 -5.76
C ALA A 23 0.08 -13.07 -4.66
N ASN A 24 0.63 -14.26 -4.92
CA ASN A 24 0.83 -15.27 -3.87
C ASN A 24 1.85 -14.84 -2.80
N LEU A 25 2.93 -14.14 -3.20
CA LEU A 25 3.91 -13.59 -2.27
C LEU A 25 3.28 -12.47 -1.42
N ILE A 26 2.53 -11.58 -2.06
CA ILE A 26 1.80 -10.50 -1.39
C ILE A 26 0.77 -11.06 -0.43
N ARG A 27 0.04 -12.12 -0.81
CA ARG A 27 -0.91 -12.79 0.08
C ARG A 27 -0.22 -13.30 1.34
N THR A 28 0.93 -13.96 1.18
CA THR A 28 1.71 -14.45 2.32
C THR A 28 2.15 -13.31 3.23
N ALA A 29 2.64 -12.21 2.65
CA ALA A 29 3.04 -11.02 3.42
C ALA A 29 1.83 -10.35 4.11
N ALA A 30 0.65 -10.35 3.48
CA ALA A 30 -0.58 -9.82 4.04
C ALA A 30 -1.09 -10.66 5.22
N THR A 31 -1.04 -11.99 5.09
CA THR A 31 -1.32 -12.93 6.19
C THR A 31 -0.38 -12.68 7.36
N ASN A 32 0.93 -12.58 7.11
CA ASN A 32 1.91 -12.31 8.15
C ASN A 32 1.67 -10.96 8.84
N TYR A 33 1.33 -9.93 8.07
CA TYR A 33 1.02 -8.59 8.58
C TYR A 33 -0.21 -8.60 9.50
N LEU A 34 -1.29 -9.24 9.06
CA LEU A 34 -2.58 -9.16 9.74
C LEU A 34 -2.70 -10.16 10.89
N LEU A 35 -2.18 -11.37 10.73
CA LEU A 35 -2.40 -12.50 11.65
C LEU A 35 -1.13 -12.88 12.43
N ASP A 36 0.03 -12.94 11.77
CA ASP A 36 1.26 -13.48 12.39
C ASP A 36 2.26 -12.41 12.87
N SER A 37 1.83 -11.15 12.99
CA SER A 37 2.69 -10.03 13.41
C SER A 37 2.85 -9.91 14.93
N GLY A 38 2.18 -10.78 15.70
CA GLY A 38 2.21 -10.79 17.16
C GLY A 38 1.36 -9.70 17.83
N ILE A 39 0.57 -8.95 17.06
CA ILE A 39 -0.44 -8.04 17.61
C ILE A 39 -1.68 -8.82 18.05
N GLN A 40 -2.23 -8.45 19.20
CA GLN A 40 -3.54 -8.93 19.63
C GLN A 40 -4.55 -7.81 19.37
N TRP A 41 -5.32 -7.91 18.29
CA TRP A 41 -6.21 -6.81 17.86
C TRP A 41 -7.29 -6.45 18.90
N GLY A 42 -7.73 -7.40 19.72
CA GLY A 42 -8.66 -7.18 20.83
C GLY A 42 -8.03 -6.62 22.12
N SER A 43 -6.71 -6.40 22.13
CA SER A 43 -5.96 -5.84 23.26
C SER A 43 -4.73 -5.11 22.73
N ALA A 44 -4.93 -4.29 21.70
CA ALA A 44 -3.83 -3.69 20.97
C ALA A 44 -3.17 -2.58 21.79
N PRO A 45 -1.85 -2.43 21.69
CA PRO A 45 -1.15 -1.31 22.31
C PRO A 45 -1.62 0.02 21.69
N GLN A 46 -1.44 1.12 22.43
CA GLN A 46 -1.69 2.46 21.91
C GLN A 46 -0.89 2.69 20.61
N VAL A 47 -1.52 3.36 19.65
CA VAL A 47 -0.90 3.73 18.37
C VAL A 47 0.29 4.65 18.61
N LYS A 48 1.47 4.24 18.12
CA LYS A 48 2.73 4.99 18.24
C LYS A 48 3.41 5.27 16.90
N GLY A 49 2.92 4.65 15.82
CA GLY A 49 3.54 4.69 14.50
C GLY A 49 3.21 3.43 13.70
N ILE A 50 3.88 3.27 12.56
CA ILE A 50 3.72 2.15 11.64
C ILE A 50 4.55 0.95 12.15
N ARG A 51 3.91 -0.21 12.30
CA ARG A 51 4.58 -1.44 12.74
C ARG A 51 5.58 -1.94 11.70
N ASP A 52 6.61 -2.63 12.16
CA ASP A 52 7.62 -3.24 11.26
C ASP A 52 6.98 -4.22 10.27
N ALA A 53 5.96 -4.97 10.70
CA ALA A 53 5.20 -5.87 9.83
C ALA A 53 4.55 -5.15 8.62
N ALA A 54 4.13 -3.89 8.79
CA ALA A 54 3.58 -3.09 7.69
C ALA A 54 4.69 -2.68 6.71
N VAL A 55 5.89 -2.36 7.22
CA VAL A 55 7.06 -2.04 6.40
C VAL A 55 7.56 -3.28 5.64
N GLU A 56 7.57 -4.45 6.28
CA GLU A 56 7.93 -5.73 5.65
C GLU A 56 6.96 -6.11 4.53
N LEU A 57 5.65 -5.92 4.73
CA LEU A 57 4.67 -6.06 3.65
C LEU A 57 4.99 -5.10 2.49
N LEU A 58 5.27 -3.83 2.79
CA LEU A 58 5.63 -2.84 1.77
C LEU A 58 6.88 -3.24 0.98
N HIS A 59 7.89 -3.84 1.62
CA HIS A 59 9.09 -4.33 0.93
C HIS A 59 8.80 -5.38 -0.15
N THR A 60 7.72 -6.16 0.01
CA THR A 60 7.29 -7.10 -1.03
C THR A 60 6.87 -6.36 -2.31
N LEU A 61 6.15 -5.24 -2.18
CA LEU A 61 5.79 -4.38 -3.32
C LEU A 61 6.99 -3.63 -3.88
N VAL A 62 7.94 -3.20 -3.03
CA VAL A 62 9.20 -2.56 -3.47
C VAL A 62 10.03 -3.50 -4.32
N ALA A 63 10.11 -4.78 -3.94
CA ALA A 63 10.81 -5.80 -4.72
C ALA A 63 10.17 -5.98 -6.11
N VAL A 64 8.83 -6.04 -6.18
CA VAL A 64 8.10 -6.08 -7.46
C VAL A 64 8.37 -4.83 -8.28
N HIS A 65 8.31 -3.65 -7.66
CA HIS A 65 8.60 -2.39 -8.33
C HIS A 65 10.00 -2.42 -8.95
N ALA A 66 11.03 -2.80 -8.19
CA ALA A 66 12.41 -2.86 -8.67
C ALA A 66 12.57 -3.81 -9.88
N GLU A 67 11.98 -5.00 -9.79
CA GLU A 67 12.03 -6.02 -10.85
C GLU A 67 11.40 -5.51 -12.15
N VAL A 68 10.19 -4.94 -12.05
CA VAL A 68 9.45 -4.45 -13.23
C VAL A 68 10.06 -3.17 -13.77
N PHE A 69 10.51 -2.25 -12.91
CA PHE A 69 11.14 -1.02 -13.35
C PHE A 69 12.42 -1.27 -14.15
N ALA A 70 13.19 -2.30 -13.79
CA ALA A 70 14.41 -2.68 -14.51
C ALA A 70 14.13 -3.41 -15.83
N GLY A 71 13.14 -4.31 -15.86
CA GLY A 71 12.89 -5.19 -17.02
C GLY A 71 11.78 -4.74 -17.97
N ALA A 72 10.75 -4.09 -17.46
CA ALA A 72 9.50 -3.83 -18.17
C ALA A 72 8.77 -2.57 -17.67
N LYS A 73 9.49 -1.44 -17.52
CA LYS A 73 8.96 -0.17 -16.99
C LYS A 73 7.59 0.25 -17.56
N PRO A 74 7.27 0.11 -18.87
CA PRO A 74 5.95 0.47 -19.39
C PRO A 74 4.77 -0.32 -18.79
N LEU A 75 5.03 -1.48 -18.18
CA LEU A 75 4.01 -2.32 -17.53
C LEU A 75 3.88 -2.05 -16.03
N LEU A 76 4.74 -1.20 -15.45
CA LEU A 76 4.83 -0.99 -14.00
C LEU A 76 3.52 -0.54 -13.37
N GLU A 77 2.87 0.46 -13.97
CA GLU A 77 1.60 0.99 -13.48
C GLU A 77 0.52 -0.09 -13.48
N LYS A 78 0.40 -0.83 -14.60
CA LYS A 78 -0.57 -1.92 -14.74
C LYS A 78 -0.31 -3.05 -13.74
N ILE A 79 0.94 -3.46 -13.56
CA ILE A 79 1.30 -4.55 -12.66
C ILE A 79 1.02 -4.16 -11.21
N LEU A 80 1.51 -3.01 -10.76
CA LEU A 80 1.32 -2.59 -9.38
C LEU A 80 -0.15 -2.32 -9.08
N GLY A 81 -0.92 -1.75 -10.02
CA GLY A 81 -2.37 -1.58 -9.86
C GLY A 81 -3.09 -2.90 -9.56
N VAL A 82 -2.87 -3.93 -10.39
CA VAL A 82 -3.47 -5.27 -10.18
C VAL A 82 -3.04 -5.90 -8.85
N LEU A 83 -1.77 -5.72 -8.46
CA LEU A 83 -1.26 -6.30 -7.22
C LEU A 83 -1.77 -5.57 -5.97
N ILE A 84 -2.01 -4.25 -6.06
CA ILE A 84 -2.59 -3.46 -4.97
C ILE A 84 -4.08 -3.80 -4.82
N GLU A 85 -4.84 -3.89 -5.91
CA GLU A 85 -6.22 -4.41 -5.88
C GLU A 85 -6.27 -5.76 -5.16
N GLY A 86 -5.44 -6.71 -5.61
CA GLY A 86 -5.34 -8.03 -5.00
C GLY A 86 -4.90 -8.01 -3.52
N LEU A 87 -4.07 -7.05 -3.12
CA LEU A 87 -3.68 -6.87 -1.71
C LEU A 87 -4.87 -6.44 -0.85
N ILE A 88 -5.63 -5.43 -1.30
CA ILE A 88 -6.78 -4.93 -0.55
C ILE A 88 -7.89 -5.99 -0.48
N ASP A 89 -8.15 -6.70 -1.59
CA ASP A 89 -9.09 -7.82 -1.61
C ASP A 89 -8.64 -8.97 -0.71
N THR A 90 -7.32 -9.21 -0.61
CA THR A 90 -6.76 -10.17 0.33
C THR A 90 -6.99 -9.74 1.77
N PHE A 91 -6.76 -8.46 2.12
CA PHE A 91 -7.07 -7.98 3.47
C PHE A 91 -8.54 -8.14 3.81
N LEU A 92 -9.45 -7.77 2.90
CA LEU A 92 -10.88 -7.96 3.08
C LEU A 92 -11.22 -9.44 3.30
N SER A 93 -10.68 -10.32 2.46
CA SER A 93 -10.90 -11.77 2.59
C SER A 93 -10.38 -12.32 3.91
N LEU A 94 -9.19 -11.91 4.35
CA LEU A 94 -8.62 -12.36 5.63
C LEU A 94 -9.44 -11.86 6.83
N VAL A 95 -9.92 -10.61 6.78
CA VAL A 95 -10.79 -10.07 7.85
C VAL A 95 -12.08 -10.88 7.94
N GLU A 96 -12.73 -11.18 6.81
CA GLU A 96 -13.97 -11.96 6.79
C GLU A 96 -13.75 -13.43 7.18
N GLU A 97 -12.68 -14.07 6.67
CA GLU A 97 -12.33 -15.47 6.97
C GLU A 97 -12.02 -15.68 8.45
N HIS A 98 -11.29 -14.75 9.07
CA HIS A 98 -10.88 -14.83 10.47
C HIS A 98 -11.80 -14.04 11.42
N ARG A 99 -12.96 -13.59 10.95
CA ARG A 99 -13.95 -12.83 11.76
C ARG A 99 -14.45 -13.61 12.97
N SER A 100 -14.38 -14.94 12.95
CA SER A 100 -14.82 -15.79 14.07
C SER A 100 -13.70 -16.20 15.02
N ASP A 101 -12.43 -15.99 14.65
CA ASP A 101 -11.26 -16.48 15.36
C ASP A 101 -10.29 -15.33 15.73
N ASP A 102 -9.19 -15.14 14.98
CA ASP A 102 -8.12 -14.18 15.30
C ASP A 102 -8.56 -12.71 15.25
N LEU A 103 -9.57 -12.41 14.43
CA LEU A 103 -10.14 -11.07 14.23
C LEU A 103 -11.56 -10.97 14.79
N ARG A 104 -11.94 -11.88 15.69
CA ARG A 104 -13.23 -11.84 16.36
C ARG A 104 -13.44 -10.58 17.20
N SER A 105 -12.37 -10.10 17.82
CA SER A 105 -12.42 -8.90 18.66
C SER A 105 -11.36 -7.92 18.22
N ILE A 106 -11.77 -6.70 17.87
CA ILE A 106 -10.90 -5.57 17.57
C ILE A 106 -11.24 -4.47 18.56
N ASP A 107 -10.31 -4.12 19.44
CA ASP A 107 -10.52 -3.02 20.39
C ASP A 107 -10.32 -1.65 19.72
N ALA A 108 -10.57 -0.57 20.46
CA ALA A 108 -10.43 0.79 19.93
C ALA A 108 -9.01 1.09 19.42
N ASN A 109 -7.97 0.57 20.08
CA ASN A 109 -6.58 0.78 19.66
C ASN A 109 -6.25 -0.05 18.41
N GLY A 110 -6.75 -1.28 18.32
CA GLY A 110 -6.55 -2.18 17.19
C GLY A 110 -7.21 -1.62 15.95
N PHE A 111 -8.43 -1.09 16.09
CA PHE A 111 -9.11 -0.33 15.05
C PHE A 111 -8.27 0.86 14.58
N CYS A 112 -7.83 1.72 15.51
CA CYS A 112 -7.04 2.90 15.17
C CYS A 112 -5.70 2.54 14.51
N GLN A 113 -5.02 1.50 14.99
CA GLN A 113 -3.75 1.04 14.43
C GLN A 113 -3.93 0.54 13.00
N LEU A 114 -4.93 -0.32 12.76
CA LEU A 114 -5.19 -0.87 11.43
C LEU A 114 -5.60 0.24 10.45
N MET A 115 -6.47 1.15 10.89
CA MET A 115 -6.90 2.28 10.08
C MET A 115 -5.73 3.21 9.70
N PHE A 116 -4.86 3.51 10.66
CA PHE A 116 -3.67 4.33 10.44
C PHE A 116 -2.69 3.67 9.45
N GLU A 117 -2.48 2.35 9.56
CA GLU A 117 -1.62 1.60 8.64
C GLU A 117 -2.22 1.49 7.22
N LEU A 118 -3.54 1.35 7.10
CA LEU A 118 -4.24 1.39 5.81
C LEU A 118 -4.11 2.75 5.12
N GLU A 119 -4.26 3.85 5.86
CA GLU A 119 -4.04 5.21 5.32
C GLU A 119 -2.58 5.43 4.89
N TYR A 120 -1.64 4.88 5.64
CA TYR A 120 -0.23 4.89 5.25
C TYR A 120 0.01 4.15 3.93
N PHE A 121 -0.56 2.95 3.75
CA PHE A 121 -0.46 2.22 2.48
C PHE A 121 -1.10 2.98 1.33
N GLU A 122 -2.31 3.52 1.51
CA GLU A 122 -2.99 4.34 0.51
C GLU A 122 -2.14 5.56 0.11
N THR A 123 -1.53 6.23 1.08
CA THR A 123 -0.69 7.41 0.84
C THR A 123 0.58 7.04 0.06
N VAL A 124 1.31 6.02 0.51
CA VAL A 124 2.57 5.59 -0.11
C VAL A 124 2.34 5.04 -1.52
N LEU A 125 1.24 4.31 -1.74
CA LEU A 125 0.93 3.63 -2.99
C LEU A 125 0.00 4.45 -3.90
N SER A 126 -0.28 5.70 -3.54
CA SER A 126 -1.26 6.58 -4.21
C SER A 126 -1.10 6.69 -5.73
N SER A 127 0.13 6.62 -6.25
CA SER A 127 0.40 6.67 -7.69
C SER A 127 -0.05 5.43 -8.47
N TYR A 128 -0.37 4.34 -7.77
CA TYR A 128 -0.76 3.05 -8.34
C TYR A 128 -2.14 2.58 -7.85
N PHE A 129 -2.79 3.35 -6.99
CA PHE A 129 -4.09 3.04 -6.45
C PHE A 129 -5.17 3.21 -7.52
N THR A 130 -5.97 2.17 -7.75
CA THR A 130 -7.05 2.18 -8.74
C THR A 130 -8.39 2.53 -8.09
N SER A 131 -9.41 2.79 -8.92
CA SER A 131 -10.78 2.99 -8.42
C SER A 131 -11.29 1.77 -7.66
N ASP A 132 -10.94 0.59 -8.13
CA ASP A 132 -11.44 -0.68 -7.62
C ASP A 132 -10.76 -0.99 -6.28
N ALA A 133 -9.43 -0.78 -6.18
CA ALA A 133 -8.72 -0.82 -4.91
C ALA A 133 -9.30 0.18 -3.90
N THR A 134 -9.68 1.39 -4.33
CA THR A 134 -10.31 2.39 -3.47
C THR A 134 -11.67 1.95 -2.95
N ALA A 135 -12.47 1.30 -3.80
CA ALA A 135 -13.76 0.76 -3.40
C ALA A 135 -13.61 -0.41 -2.40
N SER A 136 -12.72 -1.37 -2.69
CA SER A 136 -12.42 -2.47 -1.77
C SER A 136 -11.85 -1.97 -0.44
N LEU A 137 -11.01 -0.93 -0.46
CA LEU A 137 -10.45 -0.35 0.76
C LEU A 137 -11.54 0.23 1.66
N LYS A 138 -12.51 0.96 1.08
CA LYS A 138 -13.67 1.47 1.84
C LYS A 138 -14.52 0.35 2.41
N SER A 139 -14.71 -0.74 1.66
CA SER A 139 -15.41 -1.92 2.15
C SER A 139 -14.68 -2.53 3.36
N LEU A 140 -13.37 -2.73 3.26
CA LEU A 140 -12.52 -3.22 4.34
C LEU A 140 -12.61 -2.33 5.58
N GLN A 141 -12.48 -1.02 5.43
CA GLN A 141 -12.60 -0.07 6.54
C GLN A 141 -13.97 -0.15 7.21
N GLY A 142 -15.05 -0.34 6.43
CA GLY A 142 -16.40 -0.55 6.93
C GLY A 142 -16.54 -1.84 7.74
N THR A 143 -16.07 -2.97 7.20
CA THR A 143 -16.07 -4.27 7.91
C THR A 143 -15.30 -4.19 9.23
N VAL A 144 -14.09 -3.60 9.22
CA VAL A 144 -13.26 -3.47 10.42
C VAL A 144 -13.93 -2.58 11.47
N LEU A 145 -14.61 -1.50 11.05
CA LEU A 145 -15.37 -0.64 11.95
C LEU A 145 -16.55 -1.38 12.58
N GLU A 146 -17.27 -2.19 11.80
CA GLU A 146 -18.36 -3.03 12.31
C GLU A 146 -17.87 -3.99 13.41
N ILE A 147 -16.77 -4.72 13.15
CA ILE A 147 -16.16 -5.63 14.13
C ILE A 147 -15.76 -4.87 15.41
N ALA A 148 -15.19 -3.67 15.27
CA ALA A 148 -14.78 -2.88 16.43
C ALA A 148 -15.98 -2.42 17.28
N ILE A 149 -17.06 -1.99 16.65
CA ILE A 149 -18.30 -1.57 17.34
C ILE A 149 -18.95 -2.77 18.06
N GLU A 150 -18.99 -3.93 17.40
CA GLU A 150 -19.48 -5.19 17.99
C GLU A 150 -18.64 -5.55 19.23
N SER A 151 -17.31 -5.50 19.11
CA SER A 151 -16.36 -5.81 20.19
C SER A 151 -16.52 -4.91 21.41
N ILE A 152 -16.66 -3.60 21.19
CA ILE A 152 -16.83 -2.61 22.27
C ILE A 152 -18.19 -2.82 22.97
N SER A 153 -19.24 -3.13 22.20
CA SER A 153 -20.56 -3.38 22.75
C SER A 153 -20.56 -4.65 23.62
N GLU A 154 -19.95 -5.74 23.15
CA GLU A 154 -19.79 -6.99 23.93
C GLU A 154 -18.98 -6.77 25.22
N ALA A 155 -17.94 -5.93 25.19
CA ALA A 155 -17.13 -5.62 26.38
C ALA A 155 -17.93 -4.86 27.47
N VAL A 156 -18.85 -3.98 27.07
CA VAL A 156 -19.73 -3.25 28.00
C VAL A 156 -20.75 -4.20 28.65
N GLU A 157 -21.28 -5.17 27.91
CA GLU A 157 -22.24 -6.16 28.44
C GLU A 157 -21.60 -7.20 29.36
N THR A 158 -20.35 -7.58 29.10
CA THR A 158 -19.64 -8.63 29.85
C THR A 158 -18.99 -8.14 31.14
N THR A 159 -18.88 -6.82 31.37
CA THR A 159 -18.39 -6.28 32.64
C THR A 159 -19.44 -6.47 33.74
N PRO A 160 -19.26 -7.38 34.71
CA PRO A 160 -20.26 -7.61 35.74
C PRO A 160 -20.28 -6.39 36.65
N GLY A 161 -21.34 -5.59 36.55
CA GLY A 161 -21.60 -4.53 37.49
C GLY A 161 -21.57 -5.11 38.90
N HIS A 162 -20.58 -4.71 39.69
CA HIS A 162 -20.62 -4.82 41.15
C HIS A 162 -21.71 -3.87 41.65
N ASN A 163 -22.98 -4.23 41.42
CA ASN A 163 -24.13 -3.65 42.09
C ASN A 163 -24.06 -4.08 43.54
N ARG A 164 -23.28 -3.34 44.34
CA ARG A 164 -23.40 -3.33 45.78
C ARG A 164 -24.85 -3.00 46.11
N ARG A 165 -25.57 -4.02 46.58
CA ARG A 165 -26.91 -3.95 47.17
C ARG A 165 -27.05 -2.68 48.02
N PRO A 166 -27.87 -1.69 47.64
CA PRO A 166 -28.13 -0.54 48.49
C PRO A 166 -29.08 -0.99 49.61
N THR A 167 -28.58 -1.02 50.84
CA THR A 167 -29.43 -1.11 52.03
C THR A 167 -30.24 0.19 52.16
N ARG A 168 -31.50 0.11 51.73
CA ARG A 168 -32.70 0.86 52.15
C ARG A 168 -32.46 2.06 53.09
N GLY A 169 -32.61 3.26 52.54
CA GLY A 169 -33.03 4.45 53.28
C GLY A 169 -32.25 5.71 52.94
N SER A 170 -32.78 6.54 52.04
CA SER A 170 -32.84 8.01 52.17
C SER A 170 -33.36 8.60 50.86
N GLU A 171 -34.36 9.46 50.95
CA GLU A 171 -34.89 10.30 49.88
C GLU A 171 -33.87 11.39 49.49
N ASP A 172 -34.02 11.89 48.26
CA ASP A 172 -33.36 13.05 47.64
C ASP A 172 -31.85 12.98 47.37
N THR A 173 -31.49 12.67 46.12
CA THR A 173 -30.60 13.50 45.29
C THR A 173 -30.71 13.09 43.83
N VAL A 174 -31.03 14.06 42.97
CA VAL A 174 -30.88 13.99 41.51
C VAL A 174 -29.42 13.60 41.21
N SER A 175 -29.21 12.33 40.85
CA SER A 175 -27.90 11.86 40.42
C SER A 175 -27.82 12.04 38.92
N ASP A 176 -27.06 13.06 38.53
CA ASP A 176 -26.54 13.29 37.19
C ASP A 176 -25.87 11.99 36.71
N ASP A 177 -26.55 11.26 35.81
CA ASP A 177 -26.04 10.06 35.14
C ASP A 177 -24.87 10.46 34.21
N LYS A 178 -23.72 10.74 34.81
CA LYS A 178 -22.46 10.84 34.07
C LYS A 178 -21.94 9.46 33.74
N GLN A 179 -22.24 9.07 32.50
CA GLN A 179 -21.23 8.65 31.55
C GLN A 179 -20.68 7.22 31.72
N GLY A 180 -21.51 6.22 31.40
CA GLY A 180 -20.99 5.11 30.61
C GLY A 180 -20.75 5.61 29.18
N SER A 181 -19.58 6.19 28.91
CA SER A 181 -19.24 6.67 27.56
C SER A 181 -19.03 5.45 26.66
N SER A 182 -20.09 4.88 26.12
CA SER A 182 -19.98 3.97 24.98
C SER A 182 -19.28 4.73 23.86
N VAL A 183 -18.08 4.31 23.49
CA VAL A 183 -17.34 4.90 22.37
C VAL A 183 -18.20 4.70 21.12
N SER A 184 -18.61 5.79 20.48
CA SER A 184 -19.41 5.74 19.25
C SER A 184 -18.52 5.49 18.02
N ALA A 185 -19.12 5.07 16.91
CA ALA A 185 -18.43 4.93 15.63
C ALA A 185 -17.72 6.23 15.22
N ASP A 186 -18.37 7.37 15.44
CA ASP A 186 -17.82 8.69 15.12
C ASP A 186 -16.62 9.03 16.01
N ASP A 187 -16.63 8.62 17.29
CA ASP A 187 -15.50 8.81 18.20
C ASP A 187 -14.27 8.01 17.76
N LEU A 188 -14.46 6.75 17.32
CA LEU A 188 -13.37 5.93 16.76
C LEU A 188 -12.78 6.55 15.50
N LEU A 189 -13.63 7.01 14.58
CA LEU A 189 -13.19 7.67 13.35
C LEU A 189 -12.48 9.00 13.64
N ALA A 190 -12.95 9.76 14.63
CA ALA A 190 -12.28 10.98 15.08
C ALA A 190 -10.90 10.68 15.67
N LEU A 191 -10.78 9.63 16.48
CA LEU A 191 -9.52 9.20 17.09
C LEU A 191 -8.50 8.76 16.03
N THR A 192 -8.91 7.98 15.03
CA THR A 192 -8.06 7.64 13.89
C THR A 192 -7.53 8.89 13.20
N LYS A 193 -8.41 9.86 12.88
CA LYS A 193 -8.00 11.12 12.23
C LYS A 193 -7.01 11.92 13.06
N GLN A 194 -7.14 11.88 14.39
CA GLN A 194 -6.18 12.50 15.29
C GLN A 194 -4.80 11.85 15.15
N TYR A 195 -4.71 10.52 15.21
CA TYR A 195 -3.43 9.82 15.01
C TYR A 195 -2.80 10.13 13.65
N SER A 196 -3.60 10.16 12.58
CA SER A 196 -3.12 10.52 11.25
C SER A 196 -2.56 11.93 11.20
N SER A 197 -3.25 12.91 11.80
CA SER A 197 -2.78 14.30 11.87
C SER A 197 -1.49 14.46 12.67
N GLU A 198 -1.28 13.64 13.70
CA GLU A 198 -0.12 13.74 14.58
C GLU A 198 1.10 12.98 14.05
N LEU A 199 0.89 11.78 13.50
CA LEU A 199 1.96 10.82 13.25
C LEU A 199 2.28 10.60 11.78
N LEU A 200 1.30 10.71 10.87
CA LEU A 200 1.44 10.24 9.48
C LEU A 200 2.66 10.86 8.78
N GLN A 201 2.82 12.18 8.88
CA GLN A 201 3.94 12.87 8.23
C GLN A 201 5.29 12.42 8.77
N SER A 202 5.39 12.23 10.10
CA SER A 202 6.63 11.78 10.72
C SER A 202 6.99 10.34 10.33
N GLU A 203 5.97 9.49 10.18
CA GLU A 203 6.14 8.10 9.78
C GLU A 203 6.50 7.97 8.30
N LEU A 204 5.91 8.78 7.41
CA LEU A 204 6.29 8.87 6.00
C LEU A 204 7.77 9.28 5.83
N GLU A 205 8.25 10.22 6.66
CA GLU A 205 9.66 10.59 6.66
C GLU A 205 10.55 9.47 7.21
N ARG A 206 10.13 8.81 8.30
CA ARG A 206 10.85 7.68 8.90
C ARG A 206 11.01 6.53 7.91
N THR A 207 9.97 6.23 7.14
CA THR A 207 9.95 5.12 6.18
C THR A 207 10.29 5.54 4.76
N ARG A 208 10.69 6.80 4.53
CA ARG A 208 10.92 7.38 3.18
C ARG A 208 11.80 6.51 2.29
N VAL A 209 12.90 5.95 2.84
CA VAL A 209 13.81 5.09 2.07
C VAL A 209 13.16 3.78 1.64
N ASN A 210 12.22 3.26 2.43
CA ASN A 210 11.45 2.06 2.10
C ASN A 210 10.42 2.32 0.99
N ALA A 211 9.91 3.55 0.88
CA ALA A 211 8.80 3.89 -0.01
C ALA A 211 9.22 4.73 -1.24
N ALA A 212 10.47 5.19 -1.30
CA ALA A 212 10.91 6.20 -2.28
C ALA A 212 10.63 5.83 -3.74
N CYS A 213 10.70 4.53 -4.07
CA CYS A 213 10.49 4.07 -5.44
C CYS A 213 9.09 4.40 -5.99
N PHE A 214 8.07 4.47 -5.12
CA PHE A 214 6.70 4.74 -5.55
C PHE A 214 6.46 6.22 -5.91
N ALA A 215 7.29 7.14 -5.41
CA ALA A 215 7.22 8.57 -5.69
C ALA A 215 7.89 8.97 -7.02
N GLU A 216 8.87 8.19 -7.51
CA GLU A 216 9.68 8.50 -8.70
C GLU A 216 9.02 8.09 -10.03
N SER A 217 7.77 7.63 -10.00
CA SER A 217 7.06 7.09 -11.16
C SER A 217 6.60 8.17 -12.16
N ARG A 218 6.68 9.46 -11.81
CA ARG A 218 6.57 10.54 -12.81
C ARG A 218 7.88 10.72 -13.55
N PRO A 219 7.92 10.53 -14.89
CA PRO A 219 9.09 10.96 -15.64
C PRO A 219 9.26 12.47 -15.44
N PRO A 220 10.48 12.99 -15.25
CA PRO A 220 10.70 14.40 -15.53
C PRO A 220 10.26 14.62 -16.97
N LEU A 221 9.32 15.55 -17.17
CA LEU A 221 9.04 16.08 -18.50
C LEU A 221 10.36 16.63 -19.01
N LEU A 222 11.06 15.84 -19.84
CA LEU A 222 12.16 16.34 -20.65
C LEU A 222 11.63 17.61 -21.32
N PRO A 223 12.25 18.79 -21.12
CA PRO A 223 11.84 19.98 -21.84
C PRO A 223 11.84 19.61 -23.32
N LYS A 224 10.70 19.80 -24.00
CA LYS A 224 10.61 19.65 -25.46
C LYS A 224 11.77 20.45 -26.05
N ALA A 225 12.82 19.75 -26.45
CA ALA A 225 13.81 20.32 -27.35
C ALA A 225 13.01 20.68 -28.60
N ALA A 226 12.80 21.98 -28.80
CA ALA A 226 12.17 22.51 -29.99
C ALA A 226 13.08 22.14 -31.18
N TYR A 227 12.83 21.00 -31.80
CA TYR A 227 13.31 20.71 -33.14
C TYR A 227 12.57 21.63 -34.10
N ARG A 228 13.09 22.85 -34.21
CA ARG A 228 12.78 23.82 -35.25
C ARG A 228 13.94 23.77 -36.25
N GLY A 229 13.66 23.29 -37.45
CA GLY A 229 14.63 23.18 -38.55
C GLY A 229 14.14 22.18 -39.58
N SER A 230 13.09 22.54 -40.32
CA SER A 230 13.21 23.02 -41.70
C SER A 230 13.52 21.87 -42.67
N MET A 231 12.45 21.35 -43.28
CA MET A 231 12.57 20.67 -44.56
C MET A 231 13.22 21.63 -45.55
N ASP A 232 14.33 21.21 -46.14
CA ASP A 232 14.63 21.47 -47.54
C ASP A 232 15.67 20.45 -48.01
N SER A 233 15.24 19.58 -48.92
CA SER A 233 16.15 18.86 -49.80
C SER A 233 16.65 19.83 -50.87
N PRO A 234 17.89 19.66 -51.36
CA PRO A 234 17.98 19.14 -52.72
C PRO A 234 19.13 18.16 -52.97
N SER A 235 18.87 17.34 -53.98
CA SER A 235 19.72 16.36 -54.64
C SER A 235 20.84 17.00 -55.49
N ARG A 236 22.05 16.41 -55.48
CA ARG A 236 22.91 16.10 -56.67
C ARG A 236 24.33 15.61 -56.30
N ASN A 237 24.56 14.32 -56.49
CA ASN A 237 25.60 13.67 -57.30
C ASN A 237 26.99 14.33 -57.56
N TYR A 238 28.01 13.47 -57.38
CA TYR A 238 29.14 13.10 -58.28
C TYR A 238 30.60 13.41 -57.85
N ARG A 239 31.45 12.36 -58.00
CA ARG A 239 32.93 12.31 -58.09
C ARG A 239 33.72 12.58 -56.79
N GLY A 240 34.66 11.77 -56.33
CA GLY A 240 35.42 10.66 -56.89
C GLY A 240 36.91 10.91 -56.66
N SER A 241 37.62 10.05 -55.91
CA SER A 241 39.04 9.70 -56.12
C SER A 241 39.50 8.69 -55.08
N GLN A 242 40.08 7.61 -55.57
CA GLN A 242 40.87 6.63 -54.83
C GLN A 242 42.13 7.27 -54.24
N SER A 243 42.66 6.74 -53.13
CA SER A 243 44.08 6.35 -53.08
C SER A 243 44.35 5.38 -51.93
N SER A 244 44.93 4.26 -52.35
CA SER A 244 45.53 3.17 -51.59
C SER A 244 46.86 3.59 -50.95
N GLY A 245 47.16 3.06 -49.76
CA GLY A 245 48.52 3.10 -49.20
C GLY A 245 48.63 2.60 -47.76
N SER A 246 49.12 1.37 -47.59
CA SER A 246 49.90 0.92 -46.43
C SER A 246 51.29 0.49 -46.97
N PRO A 247 52.35 0.14 -46.19
CA PRO A 247 52.43 -0.10 -44.73
C PRO A 247 53.79 0.30 -44.05
N ILE A 248 53.96 -0.12 -42.78
CA ILE A 248 55.21 -0.44 -42.01
C ILE A 248 56.06 0.71 -41.41
N GLN A 249 56.29 0.70 -40.08
CA GLN A 249 57.59 0.49 -39.41
C GLN A 249 57.53 0.62 -37.87
N ALA A 250 58.45 -0.10 -37.21
CA ALA A 250 58.41 -0.55 -35.83
C ALA A 250 59.45 0.13 -34.91
N ARG A 251 59.07 0.37 -33.63
CA ARG A 251 59.87 0.44 -32.35
C ARG A 251 61.09 1.41 -32.28
N PRO A 252 61.73 1.71 -31.10
CA PRO A 252 61.54 1.21 -29.71
C PRO A 252 61.56 2.27 -28.54
N ARG A 253 61.04 1.82 -27.37
CA ARG A 253 61.45 1.96 -25.94
C ARG A 253 62.43 3.07 -25.46
N ARG A 254 62.01 3.81 -24.42
CA ARG A 254 62.71 4.18 -23.12
C ARG A 254 61.74 5.10 -22.34
N ARG A 255 61.60 5.08 -21.02
CA ARG A 255 62.47 4.65 -19.91
C ARG A 255 61.60 4.14 -18.77
#